data_AF-A0A094B0M8-F1
#
_entry.id   AF-A0A094B0M8-F1
#
_cell.length_a   1.000
_cell.length_b   1.000
_cell.length_c   1.000
_cell.angle_alpha   90.00
_cell.angle_beta   90.00
_cell.angle_gamma   90.00
#
_symmetry.space_group_name_H-M   'P 1'
#
loop_
_entity.id
_entity.type
_entity.pdbx_description
1 polymer ?
#
loop_
_entity_poly.entity_id
_entity_poly.type
_entity_poly.pdbx_seq_one_letter_code
_entity_poly.pdbx_strand_id
1 'polypeptide(L)'
;MATHKESQIIMAIEAIRQDQKLSRRKAATIYNVPEATLRHRMNGQVAKQESRHAAHRLTITEEEAVVQRVGKHWAEKFIKRQPNLKMRFNRTYDFQRALCEDSELISVWFKLVHNMRAKYGIDNSDFYNFDETGFMMGVICASMVVMHTDRHGRSKGVQPGNREWAT
;
A
#
# COMPACT_ATOMS: atom_id res chain seq x y z
N MET A 1 17.57 13.54 14.93
CA MET A 1 18.95 13.19 15.32
C MET A 1 19.76 12.44 14.24
N ALA A 2 19.16 11.89 13.16
CA ALA A 2 19.92 11.24 12.08
C ALA A 2 20.63 12.23 11.11
N THR A 3 20.06 13.42 10.94
CA THR A 3 20.53 14.46 10.01
C THR A 3 21.94 14.99 10.33
N HIS A 4 22.29 15.09 11.61
CA HIS A 4 23.60 15.61 12.04
C HIS A 4 24.76 14.66 11.73
N LYS A 5 24.51 13.34 11.70
CA LYS A 5 25.57 12.36 11.37
C LYS A 5 25.88 12.35 9.88
N GLU A 6 24.85 12.44 9.04
CA GLU A 6 25.02 12.54 7.57
C GLU A 6 25.74 13.83 7.16
N SER A 7 25.41 14.98 7.77
CA SER A 7 26.10 16.24 7.47
C SER A 7 27.59 16.19 7.80
N GLN A 8 27.98 15.57 8.92
CA GLN A 8 29.39 15.36 9.27
C GLN A 8 30.13 14.48 8.26
N ILE A 9 29.46 13.45 7.72
CA ILE A 9 30.01 12.58 6.68
C ILE A 9 30.23 13.38 5.39
N ILE A 10 29.28 14.21 4.98
CA ILE A 10 29.38 15.05 3.78
C ILE A 10 30.54 16.05 3.91
N MET A 11 30.62 16.76 5.04
CA MET A 11 31.71 17.71 5.31
C MET A 11 33.09 17.03 5.31
N ALA A 12 33.19 15.82 5.88
CA ALA A 12 34.43 15.06 5.87
C ALA A 12 34.86 14.64 4.46
N ILE A 13 33.91 14.27 3.59
CA ILE A 13 34.18 13.93 2.18
C ILE A 13 34.62 15.18 1.41
N GLU A 14 33.98 16.32 1.63
CA GLU A 14 34.36 17.59 1.00
C GLU A 14 35.76 18.03 1.41
N ALA A 15 36.11 17.92 2.69
CA ALA A 15 37.45 18.24 3.19
C ALA A 15 38.55 17.38 2.54
N ILE A 16 38.31 16.08 2.36
CA ILE A 16 39.23 15.18 1.65
C ILE A 16 39.37 15.56 0.18
N ARG A 17 38.30 16.05 -0.46
CA ARG A 17 38.33 16.50 -1.86
C ARG A 17 39.10 17.82 -2.03
N GLN A 18 38.97 18.73 -1.06
CA GLN A 18 39.66 20.03 -1.08
C GLN A 18 41.15 19.91 -0.76
N ASP A 19 41.51 19.06 0.21
CA ASP A 19 42.92 18.79 0.55
C ASP A 19 43.29 17.35 0.19
N GLN A 20 43.96 17.19 -0.96
CA GLN A 20 44.42 15.89 -1.45
C GLN A 20 45.48 15.23 -0.53
N LYS A 21 46.07 15.98 0.42
CA LYS A 21 46.99 15.44 1.43
C LYS A 21 46.27 14.95 2.69
N LEU A 22 44.98 15.25 2.84
CA LEU A 22 44.19 14.82 4.00
C LEU A 22 43.79 13.35 3.85
N SER A 23 44.34 12.49 4.73
CA SER A 23 43.99 11.07 4.69
C SER A 23 42.58 10.82 5.23
N ARG A 24 41.92 9.78 4.69
CA ARG A 24 40.58 9.33 5.13
C ARG A 24 40.50 9.08 6.64
N ARG A 25 41.56 8.50 7.24
CA ARG A 25 41.66 8.26 8.68
C ARG A 25 41.72 9.58 9.47
N LYS A 26 42.47 10.55 8.97
CA LYS A 26 42.61 11.86 9.63
C LYS A 26 41.30 12.66 9.56
N ALA A 27 40.63 12.64 8.41
CA ALA A 27 39.29 13.24 8.26
C ALA A 27 38.26 12.57 9.18
N ALA A 28 38.27 11.23 9.27
CA ALA A 28 37.41 10.48 10.20
C ALA A 28 37.54 10.98 11.65
N THR A 29 38.79 11.21 12.10
CA THR A 29 39.06 11.75 13.44
C THR A 29 38.57 13.20 13.60
N ILE A 30 38.85 14.08 12.64
CA ILE A 30 38.47 15.50 12.70
C ILE A 30 36.95 15.68 12.77
N TYR A 31 36.22 14.96 11.92
CA TYR A 31 34.77 15.09 11.80
C TYR A 31 33.99 14.10 12.67
N ASN A 32 34.69 13.34 13.52
CA ASN A 32 34.11 12.34 14.44
C ASN A 32 33.17 11.33 13.75
N VAL A 33 33.63 10.77 12.64
CA VAL A 33 32.87 9.80 11.82
C VAL A 33 33.71 8.54 11.59
N PRO A 34 33.12 7.33 11.63
CA PRO A 34 33.89 6.11 11.37
C PRO A 34 34.53 6.12 9.97
N GLU A 35 35.82 5.79 9.90
CA GLU A 35 36.57 5.77 8.63
C GLU A 35 35.95 4.80 7.61
N ALA A 36 35.41 3.68 8.10
CA ALA A 36 34.70 2.70 7.30
C ALA A 36 33.49 3.35 6.60
N THR A 37 32.71 4.17 7.32
CA THR A 37 31.56 4.88 6.76
C THR A 37 31.99 5.84 5.65
N LEU A 38 33.08 6.59 5.86
CA LEU A 38 33.63 7.44 4.79
C LEU A 38 34.07 6.63 3.58
N ARG A 39 34.70 5.45 3.78
CA ARG A 39 35.06 4.53 2.68
C ARG A 39 33.84 4.16 1.84
N HIS A 40 32.80 3.71 2.52
CA HIS A 40 31.58 3.20 1.91
C HIS A 40 30.87 4.31 1.11
N ARG A 41 30.80 5.53 1.66
CA ARG A 41 30.24 6.69 0.97
C ARG A 41 31.07 7.15 -0.21
N MET A 42 32.40 7.20 -0.09
CA MET A 42 33.28 7.53 -1.21
C MET A 42 33.19 6.50 -2.35
N ASN A 43 32.89 5.24 -2.03
CA ASN A 43 32.63 4.17 -2.99
C ASN A 43 31.18 4.15 -3.53
N GLY A 44 30.37 5.18 -3.24
CA GLY A 44 29.04 5.36 -3.82
C GLY A 44 27.89 4.66 -3.07
N GLN A 45 28.12 4.09 -1.88
CA GLN A 45 27.00 3.61 -1.05
C GLN A 45 26.24 4.80 -0.49
N VAL A 46 24.91 4.75 -0.52
CA VAL A 46 24.02 5.80 0.01
C VAL A 46 23.58 5.48 1.45
N ALA A 47 23.09 6.48 2.17
CA ALA A 47 22.53 6.26 3.50
C ALA A 47 21.37 5.26 3.43
N LYS A 48 21.21 4.41 4.44
CA LYS A 48 20.05 3.50 4.48
C LYS A 48 18.71 4.26 4.41
N GLN A 49 18.67 5.47 4.96
CA GLN A 49 17.50 6.34 4.90
C GLN A 49 17.21 6.89 3.49
N GLU A 50 18.24 7.00 2.66
CA GLU A 50 18.15 7.44 1.26
C GLU A 50 18.07 6.26 0.28
N SER A 51 18.40 5.05 0.75
CA SER A 51 18.31 3.82 -0.02
C SER A 51 16.86 3.53 -0.37
N ARG A 52 16.54 3.54 -1.66
CA ARG A 52 15.23 3.12 -2.16
C ARG A 52 15.13 1.60 -2.17
N HIS A 53 13.89 1.09 -2.12
CA HIS A 53 13.63 -0.32 -2.39
C HIS A 53 14.10 -0.66 -3.81
N ALA A 54 14.78 -1.80 -3.96
CA ALA A 54 15.31 -2.27 -5.24
C ALA A 54 14.25 -2.47 -6.36
N ALA A 55 12.96 -2.49 -5.99
CA ALA A 55 11.85 -2.56 -6.93
C ALA A 55 11.53 -1.22 -7.63
N HIS A 56 12.06 -0.09 -7.15
CA HIS A 56 11.93 1.18 -7.88
C HIS A 56 12.80 1.17 -9.12
N ARG A 57 12.15 1.26 -10.29
CA ARG A 57 12.80 1.26 -11.60
C ARG A 57 13.16 2.65 -12.13
N LEU A 58 12.63 3.70 -11.52
CA LEU A 58 12.87 5.09 -11.88
C LEU A 58 13.62 5.79 -10.75
N THR A 59 14.51 6.71 -11.11
CA THR A 59 15.10 7.67 -10.18
C THR A 59 14.07 8.74 -9.79
N ILE A 60 14.31 9.46 -8.69
CA ILE A 60 13.40 10.53 -8.21
C ILE A 60 13.18 11.57 -9.32
N THR A 61 14.26 11.98 -9.99
CA THR A 61 14.20 12.96 -11.08
C THR A 61 13.42 12.46 -12.29
N GLU A 62 13.52 11.17 -12.62
CA GLU A 62 12.71 10.56 -13.67
C GLU A 62 11.24 10.48 -13.28
N GLU A 63 10.93 10.14 -12.02
CA GLU A 63 9.55 10.16 -11.51
C GLU A 63 8.96 11.57 -11.59
N GLU A 64 9.70 12.59 -11.16
CA GLU A 64 9.30 14.00 -11.24
C GLU A 64 9.07 14.45 -12.70
N ALA A 65 9.98 14.09 -13.61
CA ALA A 65 9.85 14.41 -15.02
C ALA A 65 8.63 13.74 -15.67
N VAL A 66 8.30 12.51 -15.27
CA VAL A 66 7.08 11.82 -15.72
C VAL A 66 5.84 12.53 -15.18
N VAL A 67 5.80 12.85 -13.88
CA VAL A 67 4.67 13.56 -13.26
C VAL A 67 4.42 14.91 -13.96
N GLN A 68 5.47 15.63 -14.32
CA GLN A 68 5.34 16.93 -15.00
C GLN A 68 4.75 16.81 -16.42
N ARG A 69 4.99 15.70 -17.12
CA ARG A 69 4.47 15.47 -18.49
C ARG A 69 3.05 14.93 -18.52
N VAL A 70 2.58 14.32 -17.43
CA VAL A 70 1.28 13.66 -17.36
C VAL A 70 0.20 14.68 -16.95
N GLY A 71 -0.67 15.03 -17.90
CA GLY A 71 -1.80 15.92 -17.61
C GLY A 71 -2.86 15.28 -16.69
N LYS A 72 -3.62 16.11 -15.97
CA LYS A 72 -4.66 15.70 -15.00
C LYS A 72 -5.61 14.59 -15.50
N HIS A 73 -5.98 14.62 -16.78
CA HIS A 73 -6.92 13.66 -17.39
C HIS A 73 -6.25 12.47 -18.07
N TRP A 74 -4.95 12.25 -17.86
CA TRP A 74 -4.22 11.20 -18.56
C TRP A 74 -4.79 9.81 -18.28
N ALA A 75 -5.10 9.48 -17.03
CA ALA A 75 -5.62 8.16 -16.64
C ALA A 75 -6.96 7.85 -17.33
N GLU A 76 -7.89 8.80 -17.29
CA GLU A 76 -9.20 8.69 -17.96
C GLU A 76 -9.02 8.52 -19.47
N LYS A 77 -8.17 9.35 -20.09
CA LYS A 77 -7.89 9.31 -21.53
C LYS A 77 -7.14 8.03 -21.96
N PHE A 78 -6.31 7.47 -21.10
CA PHE A 78 -5.61 6.21 -21.34
C PHE A 78 -6.60 5.06 -21.37
N ILE A 79 -7.50 4.99 -20.39
CA ILE A 79 -8.51 3.94 -20.30
C ILE A 79 -9.50 4.04 -21.45
N LYS A 80 -9.92 5.26 -21.82
CA LYS A 80 -10.79 5.48 -23.00
C LYS A 80 -10.16 4.98 -24.31
N ARG A 81 -8.83 5.02 -24.43
CA ARG A 81 -8.09 4.54 -25.61
C ARG A 81 -7.92 3.02 -25.64
N GLN A 82 -8.13 2.34 -24.52
CA GLN A 82 -7.93 0.90 -24.37
C GLN A 82 -9.29 0.22 -24.14
N PRO A 83 -9.97 -0.27 -25.19
CA PRO A 83 -11.33 -0.82 -25.07
C PRO A 83 -11.40 -2.07 -24.19
N ASN A 84 -10.26 -2.72 -23.95
CA ASN A 84 -10.10 -3.87 -23.08
C ASN A 84 -10.04 -3.49 -21.59
N LEU A 85 -10.01 -2.20 -21.24
CA LEU A 85 -9.93 -1.72 -19.86
C LEU A 85 -11.20 -0.99 -19.44
N LYS A 86 -11.59 -1.18 -18.17
CA LYS A 86 -12.70 -0.44 -17.52
C LYS A 86 -12.31 -0.04 -16.11
N MET A 87 -12.79 1.12 -15.67
CA MET A 87 -12.72 1.55 -14.27
C MET A 87 -13.94 1.06 -13.50
N ARG A 88 -13.70 0.51 -12.31
CA ARG A 88 -14.76 0.14 -11.36
C ARG A 88 -14.30 0.46 -9.94
N PHE A 89 -15.22 0.92 -9.11
CA PHE A 89 -15.00 0.93 -7.67
C PHE A 89 -15.01 -0.49 -7.13
N ASN A 90 -14.02 -0.82 -6.30
CA ASN A 90 -14.03 -2.09 -5.58
C ASN A 90 -15.11 -2.06 -4.49
N ARG A 91 -15.52 -3.25 -4.04
CA ARG A 91 -16.26 -3.40 -2.80
C ARG A 91 -15.28 -3.84 -1.74
N THR A 92 -15.29 -3.14 -0.62
CA THR A 92 -14.52 -3.52 0.55
C THR A 92 -15.10 -4.80 1.13
N TYR A 93 -14.22 -5.74 1.44
CA TYR A 93 -14.58 -7.07 1.86
C TYR A 93 -13.92 -7.41 3.17
N ASP A 94 -14.72 -7.86 4.11
CA ASP A 94 -14.22 -8.25 5.41
C ASP A 94 -13.36 -9.50 5.30
N PHE A 95 -12.18 -9.47 5.93
CA PHE A 95 -11.22 -10.56 5.87
C PHE A 95 -11.71 -11.82 6.58
N GLN A 96 -12.34 -11.69 7.75
CA GLN A 96 -12.89 -12.84 8.47
C GLN A 96 -13.99 -13.48 7.63
N ARG A 97 -14.84 -12.66 7.00
CA ARG A 97 -15.84 -13.16 6.06
C ARG A 97 -15.23 -13.89 4.86
N ALA A 98 -14.12 -13.39 4.29
CA ALA A 98 -13.44 -14.06 3.19
C ALA A 98 -12.89 -15.45 3.58
N LEU A 99 -12.43 -15.61 4.82
CA LEU A 99 -11.92 -16.89 5.33
C LEU A 99 -13.03 -17.90 5.62
N CYS A 100 -14.21 -17.42 6.05
CA CYS A 100 -15.31 -18.29 6.49
C CYS A 100 -16.34 -18.61 5.41
N GLU A 101 -16.23 -18.05 4.21
CA GLU A 101 -17.20 -18.28 3.13
C GLU A 101 -16.93 -19.57 2.36
N ASP A 102 -17.50 -20.66 2.86
CA ASP A 102 -17.67 -21.90 2.11
C ASP A 102 -19.01 -21.88 1.37
N SER A 103 -18.95 -21.87 0.03
CA SER A 103 -20.14 -21.82 -0.82
C SER A 103 -21.08 -23.03 -0.63
N GLU A 104 -20.54 -24.20 -0.30
CA GLU A 104 -21.35 -25.39 -0.08
C GLU A 104 -22.09 -25.29 1.25
N LEU A 105 -21.36 -24.92 2.31
CA LEU A 105 -21.93 -24.71 3.64
C LEU A 105 -23.05 -23.66 3.63
N ILE A 106 -22.83 -22.53 2.95
CA ILE A 106 -23.81 -21.45 2.83
C ILE A 106 -25.05 -21.95 2.08
N SER A 107 -24.87 -22.68 0.98
CA SER A 107 -25.98 -23.24 0.20
C SER A 107 -26.81 -24.22 1.02
N VAL A 108 -26.17 -25.11 1.77
CA VAL A 108 -26.84 -26.07 2.66
C VAL A 108 -27.63 -25.34 3.75
N TRP A 109 -27.06 -24.30 4.37
CA TRP A 109 -27.75 -23.51 5.39
C TRP A 109 -29.01 -22.83 4.83
N PHE A 110 -28.92 -22.17 3.67
CA PHE A 110 -30.09 -21.52 3.05
C PHE A 110 -31.18 -22.53 2.67
N LYS A 111 -30.81 -23.72 2.18
CA LYS A 111 -31.77 -24.80 1.92
C LYS A 111 -32.48 -25.24 3.20
N LEU A 112 -31.74 -25.38 4.30
CA LEU A 112 -32.32 -25.75 5.60
C LEU A 112 -33.33 -24.71 6.08
N VAL A 113 -32.97 -23.43 6.04
CA VAL A 113 -33.84 -22.31 6.43
C VAL A 113 -35.10 -22.28 5.57
N HIS A 114 -34.96 -22.45 4.25
CA HIS A 114 -36.09 -22.51 3.34
C HIS A 114 -37.03 -23.68 3.66
N ASN A 115 -36.48 -24.86 3.93
CA ASN A 115 -37.27 -26.04 4.29
C ASN A 115 -38.00 -25.86 5.63
N MET A 116 -37.35 -25.28 6.64
CA MET A 116 -38.00 -24.98 7.93
C MET A 116 -39.14 -23.98 7.75
N ARG A 117 -38.91 -22.93 6.96
CA ARG A 117 -39.95 -21.94 6.65
C ARG A 117 -41.16 -22.61 6.00
N ALA A 118 -40.95 -23.46 5.01
CA ALA A 118 -42.02 -24.18 4.33
C ALA A 118 -42.75 -25.15 5.28
N LYS A 119 -42.01 -25.88 6.13
CA LYS A 119 -42.57 -26.86 7.07
C LYS A 119 -43.47 -26.21 8.13
N TYR A 120 -43.05 -25.07 8.65
CA TYR A 120 -43.74 -24.40 9.76
C TYR A 120 -44.62 -23.22 9.30
N GLY A 121 -44.68 -22.94 7.99
CA GLY A 121 -45.53 -21.88 7.43
C GLY A 121 -45.13 -20.47 7.89
N ILE A 122 -43.84 -20.23 8.12
CA ILE A 122 -43.34 -18.93 8.63
C ILE A 122 -43.41 -17.89 7.50
N ASP A 123 -44.11 -16.78 7.73
CA ASP A 123 -44.20 -15.70 6.75
C ASP A 123 -42.91 -14.87 6.69
N ASN A 124 -42.67 -14.17 5.58
CA ASN A 124 -41.56 -13.23 5.48
C ASN A 124 -41.68 -12.09 6.49
N SER A 125 -42.90 -11.69 6.89
CA SER A 125 -43.13 -10.65 7.89
C SER A 125 -42.62 -11.02 9.28
N ASP A 126 -42.47 -12.32 9.56
CA ASP A 126 -42.06 -12.83 10.86
C ASP A 126 -40.53 -13.01 10.97
N PHE A 127 -39.79 -12.68 9.91
CA PHE A 127 -38.34 -12.66 9.93
C PHE A 127 -37.83 -11.30 10.43
N TYR A 128 -37.34 -11.29 11.67
CA TYR A 128 -36.71 -10.12 12.28
C TYR A 128 -35.19 -10.26 12.23
N ASN A 129 -34.49 -9.22 11.77
CA ASN A 129 -33.04 -9.14 11.90
C ASN A 129 -32.70 -8.64 13.31
N PHE A 130 -31.85 -9.35 14.03
CA PHE A 130 -31.39 -8.96 15.35
C PHE A 130 -29.87 -8.83 15.32
N ASP A 131 -29.39 -7.70 14.81
CA ASP A 131 -27.98 -7.34 14.75
C ASP A 131 -27.72 -5.99 15.40
N GLU A 132 -26.53 -5.86 15.98
CA GLU A 132 -26.07 -4.60 16.55
C GLU A 132 -25.42 -3.75 15.46
N THR A 133 -25.92 -2.53 15.25
CA THR A 133 -25.31 -1.59 14.31
C THR A 133 -24.27 -0.73 15.06
N GLY A 134 -23.01 -1.16 15.04
CA GLY A 134 -21.90 -0.36 15.57
C GLY A 134 -21.21 0.52 14.52
N PHE A 135 -20.53 1.58 14.96
CA PHE A 135 -19.68 2.40 14.09
C PHE A 135 -18.26 1.81 14.05
N MET A 136 -17.80 1.48 12.85
CA MET A 136 -16.51 0.85 12.64
C MET A 136 -15.44 1.90 12.32
N MET A 137 -14.47 2.07 13.21
CA MET A 137 -13.33 2.96 12.96
C MET A 137 -12.30 2.29 12.06
N GLY A 138 -11.67 3.07 11.17
CA GLY A 138 -10.59 2.58 10.30
C GLY A 138 -11.05 1.83 9.03
N VAL A 139 -12.27 2.08 8.53
CA VAL A 139 -12.76 1.46 7.29
C VAL A 139 -12.09 2.09 6.07
N ILE A 140 -11.41 1.25 5.26
CA ILE A 140 -10.93 1.67 3.94
C ILE A 140 -12.15 1.92 3.04
N CYS A 141 -12.26 3.09 2.43
CA CYS A 141 -13.34 3.39 1.49
C CYS A 141 -13.14 2.64 0.16
N ALA A 142 -14.22 2.51 -0.62
CA ALA A 142 -14.14 1.95 -1.97
C ALA A 142 -13.08 2.72 -2.79
N SER A 143 -12.14 1.99 -3.39
CA SER A 143 -11.10 2.55 -4.25
C SER A 143 -11.40 2.26 -5.72
N MET A 144 -10.98 3.18 -6.59
CA MET A 144 -11.12 3.03 -8.02
C MET A 144 -10.02 2.12 -8.57
N VAL A 145 -10.41 1.03 -9.23
CA VAL A 145 -9.49 0.04 -9.79
C VAL A 145 -9.69 -0.05 -11.30
N VAL A 146 -8.59 -0.18 -12.04
CA VAL A 146 -8.60 -0.49 -13.47
C VAL A 146 -8.59 -2.00 -13.63
N MET A 147 -9.58 -2.53 -14.35
CA MET A 147 -9.70 -3.96 -14.63
C MET A 147 -9.89 -4.20 -16.12
N HIS A 148 -9.61 -5.43 -16.55
CA HIS A 148 -9.92 -5.85 -17.90
C HIS A 148 -11.46 -6.01 -18.07
N THR A 149 -11.96 -5.83 -19.29
CA THR A 149 -13.42 -5.78 -19.57
C THR A 149 -14.11 -7.13 -19.37
N ASP A 150 -13.39 -8.23 -19.59
CA ASP A 150 -13.81 -9.62 -19.37
C ASP A 150 -14.04 -10.00 -17.89
N ARG A 151 -13.53 -9.22 -16.93
CA ARG A 151 -13.75 -9.52 -15.51
C ARG A 151 -15.18 -9.16 -15.13
N HIS A 152 -15.96 -10.17 -14.77
CA HIS A 152 -17.33 -10.01 -14.29
C HIS A 152 -17.32 -9.86 -12.76
N GLY A 153 -18.16 -8.97 -12.24
CA GLY A 153 -18.27 -8.67 -10.80
C GLY A 153 -17.43 -7.47 -10.33
N ARG A 154 -17.70 -7.02 -9.09
CA ARG A 154 -16.88 -6.00 -8.41
C ARG A 154 -15.65 -6.67 -7.82
N SER A 155 -14.48 -6.09 -8.03
CA SER A 155 -13.28 -6.53 -7.31
C SER A 155 -13.52 -6.42 -5.81
N LYS A 156 -13.16 -7.45 -5.07
CA LYS A 156 -13.18 -7.46 -3.60
C LYS A 156 -11.81 -7.01 -3.10
N GLY A 157 -11.77 -5.90 -2.37
CA GLY A 157 -10.58 -5.50 -1.62
C GLY A 157 -10.67 -6.09 -0.22
N VAL A 158 -9.83 -7.08 0.08
CA VAL A 158 -9.76 -7.65 1.43
C VAL A 158 -9.17 -6.60 2.37
N GLN A 159 -9.91 -6.26 3.42
CA GLN A 159 -9.48 -5.27 4.41
C GLN A 159 -8.77 -5.95 5.59
N PRO A 160 -7.56 -5.51 5.98
CA PRO A 160 -6.83 -6.07 7.13
C PRO A 160 -7.61 -5.91 8.44
N GLY A 161 -7.56 -6.93 9.30
CA GLY A 161 -8.46 -7.13 10.44
C GLY A 161 -7.98 -6.56 11.78
N ASN A 162 -7.53 -5.31 11.85
CA ASN A 162 -7.32 -4.64 13.14
C ASN A 162 -8.33 -3.50 13.28
N ARG A 163 -9.43 -3.74 14.00
CA ARG A 163 -10.57 -2.84 14.13
C ARG A 163 -11.07 -2.81 15.56
N GLU A 164 -11.26 -1.60 16.05
CA GLU A 164 -11.93 -1.35 17.31
C GLU A 164 -13.36 -0.87 16.99
N TRP A 165 -14.33 -1.49 17.65
CA TRP A 165 -15.70 -1.01 17.66
C TRP A 165 -15.81 0.06 18.73
N ALA A 166 -16.34 1.23 18.34
CA ALA A 166 -16.80 2.20 19.32
C ALA A 166 -18.30 1.98 19.51
N THR A 167 -18.70 1.67 20.73
CA THR A 167 -20.08 1.66 21.21
C THR A 167 -20.47 3.02 21.78
#